data_AF-A0A0G2YIH9-F1
#
_entry.id   AF-A0A0G2YIH9-F1
#
_cell.length_a   1.000
_cell.length_b   1.000
_cell.length_c   1.000
_cell.angle_alpha   90.00
_cell.angle_beta   90.00
_cell.angle_gamma   90.00
#
_symmetry.space_group_name_H-M   'P 1'
#
loop_
_entity.id
_entity.type
_entity.pdbx_description
1 polymer ?
#
loop_
_entity_poly.entity_id
_entity_poly.type
_entity_poly.pdbx_seq_one_letter_code
_entity_poly.pdbx_strand_id
1 'polypeptide(L)'
;FSTIVEAVSEGRSIYNNMKAFIRYMISSNVGEVVSTFLTAALGMPEGLVPVQLLWVNLVTDGPPATALGFNPPDKDIMTKPPRRKDEDLLSNWVMFRYAVVGLYVGVATVGAFAIWFTHTSFMGIDLSQDGHTPVTFKQLTNWGECASWKNFKGGKFTAGGVAYSYTGKNACDYFEAGKVKASTLSLTVLVAIEMFNALNALSEDGSLVTMPPWRNPYLLIAMLVSFGSHFLIMYVPYFAEIFS
;
A
#
# COMPACT_ATOMS: atom_id res chain seq x y z
N PHE A 1 29.78 -33.25 -14.73
CA PHE A 1 28.48 -33.22 -15.43
C PHE A 1 27.32 -32.96 -14.45
N SER A 2 27.23 -33.69 -13.32
CA SER A 2 26.19 -33.48 -12.29
C SER A 2 26.06 -32.01 -11.83
N THR A 3 27.19 -31.35 -11.54
CA THR A 3 27.23 -29.93 -11.12
C THR A 3 26.68 -28.97 -12.17
N ILE A 4 26.80 -29.28 -13.48
CA ILE A 4 26.24 -28.44 -14.54
C ILE A 4 24.72 -28.54 -14.53
N VAL A 5 24.18 -29.76 -14.35
CA VAL A 5 22.73 -29.98 -14.28
C VAL A 5 22.15 -29.30 -13.04
N GLU A 6 22.84 -29.39 -11.91
CA GLU A 6 22.45 -28.72 -10.66
C GLU A 6 22.49 -27.20 -10.80
N ALA A 7 23.55 -26.64 -11.39
CA ALA A 7 23.64 -25.21 -11.67
C ALA A 7 22.53 -24.72 -12.62
N VAL A 8 22.14 -25.52 -13.62
CA VAL A 8 21.02 -25.22 -14.50
C VAL A 8 19.69 -25.24 -13.73
N SER A 9 19.49 -26.23 -12.86
CA SER A 9 18.29 -26.30 -11.99
C SER A 9 18.16 -25.06 -11.11
N GLU A 10 19.26 -24.66 -10.46
CA GLU A 10 19.29 -23.49 -9.58
C GLU A 10 19.06 -22.18 -10.37
N GLY A 11 19.69 -22.04 -11.54
CA GLY A 11 19.49 -20.88 -12.40
C GLY A 11 18.04 -20.70 -12.86
N ARG A 12 17.32 -21.80 -13.11
CA ARG A 12 15.89 -21.77 -13.44
C ARG A 12 15.04 -21.36 -12.25
N SER A 13 15.38 -21.83 -11.05
CA SER A 13 14.73 -21.43 -9.79
C SER A 13 14.87 -19.93 -9.54
N ILE A 14 16.11 -19.43 -9.56
CA ILE A 14 16.42 -18.00 -9.36
C ILE A 14 15.64 -17.13 -10.36
N TYR A 15 15.56 -17.54 -11.62
CA TYR A 15 14.83 -16.78 -12.63
C TYR A 15 13.31 -16.72 -12.37
N ASN A 16 12.70 -17.83 -11.95
CA ASN A 16 11.28 -17.84 -11.60
C ASN A 16 10.99 -16.94 -10.39
N ASN A 17 11.85 -17.02 -9.36
CA ASN A 17 11.78 -16.14 -8.19
C ASN A 17 11.99 -14.67 -8.58
N MET A 18 12.90 -14.41 -9.53
CA MET A 18 13.14 -13.08 -10.08
C MET A 18 11.88 -12.50 -10.73
N LYS A 19 11.20 -13.29 -11.57
CA LYS A 19 9.92 -12.88 -12.17
C LYS A 19 8.88 -12.55 -11.10
N ALA A 20 8.75 -13.35 -10.06
CA ALA A 20 7.79 -13.13 -8.98
C ALA A 20 8.04 -11.80 -8.24
N PHE A 21 9.28 -11.50 -7.86
CA PHE A 21 9.58 -10.23 -7.18
C PHE A 21 9.38 -9.02 -8.10
N ILE A 22 9.78 -9.11 -9.38
CA ILE A 22 9.64 -7.98 -10.33
C ILE A 22 8.15 -7.64 -10.49
N ARG A 23 7.31 -8.67 -10.62
CA ARG A 23 5.86 -8.53 -10.74
C ARG A 23 5.24 -7.90 -9.50
N TYR A 24 5.68 -8.33 -8.31
CA TYR A 24 5.25 -7.72 -7.05
C TYR A 24 5.57 -6.23 -7.00
N MET A 25 6.84 -5.85 -7.25
CA MET A 25 7.24 -4.43 -7.22
C MET A 25 6.49 -3.59 -8.25
N ILE A 26 6.27 -4.10 -9.47
CA ILE A 26 5.50 -3.38 -10.49
C ILE A 26 4.04 -3.22 -10.06
N SER A 27 3.43 -4.27 -9.48
CA SER A 27 2.06 -4.21 -8.98
C SER A 27 1.88 -3.16 -7.89
N SER A 28 2.81 -3.09 -6.93
CA SER A 28 2.79 -2.10 -5.84
C SER A 28 2.85 -0.67 -6.41
N ASN A 29 3.84 -0.40 -7.25
CA ASN A 29 4.01 0.90 -7.91
C ASN A 29 2.76 1.33 -8.72
N VAL A 30 2.10 0.40 -9.42
CA VAL A 30 0.85 0.70 -10.13
C VAL A 30 -0.24 1.14 -9.16
N GLY A 31 -0.38 0.47 -8.01
CA GLY A 31 -1.34 0.85 -6.97
C GLY A 31 -1.10 2.25 -6.41
N GLU A 32 0.15 2.58 -6.09
CA GLU A 32 0.54 3.89 -5.58
C GLU A 32 0.29 5.03 -6.59
N VAL A 33 0.63 4.79 -7.87
CA VAL A 33 0.37 5.76 -8.95
C VAL A 33 -1.13 5.96 -9.13
N VAL A 34 -1.92 4.89 -9.12
CA VAL A 34 -3.39 5.00 -9.24
C VAL A 34 -3.99 5.73 -8.04
N SER A 35 -3.53 5.46 -6.81
CA SER A 35 -3.94 6.18 -5.60
C SER A 35 -3.69 7.69 -5.72
N THR A 36 -2.49 8.06 -6.15
CA THR A 36 -2.07 9.46 -6.32
C THR A 36 -2.89 10.14 -7.42
N PHE A 37 -3.05 9.46 -8.56
CA PHE A 37 -3.85 9.95 -9.69
C PHE A 37 -5.32 10.14 -9.31
N LEU A 38 -5.94 9.19 -8.62
CA LEU A 38 -7.34 9.28 -8.20
C LEU A 38 -7.56 10.42 -7.20
N THR A 39 -6.66 10.60 -6.24
CA THR A 39 -6.71 11.73 -5.29
C THR A 39 -6.70 13.07 -6.03
N ALA A 40 -5.77 13.24 -6.96
CA ALA A 40 -5.63 14.45 -7.76
C ALA A 40 -6.81 14.66 -8.71
N ALA A 41 -7.27 13.61 -9.40
CA ALA A 41 -8.39 13.66 -10.34
C ALA A 41 -9.71 14.05 -9.66
N LEU A 42 -9.89 13.63 -8.39
CA LEU A 42 -11.06 14.00 -7.57
C LEU A 42 -10.91 15.36 -6.87
N GLY A 43 -9.76 16.04 -7.03
CA GLY A 43 -9.51 17.34 -6.40
C GLY A 43 -9.38 17.28 -4.88
N MET A 44 -9.12 16.11 -4.31
CA MET A 44 -8.96 15.95 -2.86
C MET A 44 -7.57 16.44 -2.40
N PRO A 45 -7.40 16.78 -1.10
CA PRO A 45 -6.09 17.03 -0.54
C PRO A 45 -5.18 15.82 -0.75
N GLU A 46 -3.87 16.05 -0.92
CA GLU A 46 -2.90 14.97 -1.12
C GLU A 46 -2.97 13.95 0.02
N GLY A 47 -3.41 12.72 -0.30
CA GLY A 47 -3.68 11.67 0.66
C GLY A 47 -2.42 10.96 1.17
N LEU A 48 -1.41 10.80 0.33
CA LEU A 48 -0.12 10.21 0.66
C LEU A 48 0.99 11.17 0.27
N VAL A 49 1.86 11.55 1.21
CA VAL A 49 2.99 12.45 0.92
C VAL A 49 4.16 11.66 0.29
N PRO A 50 5.02 12.30 -0.52
CA PRO A 50 6.10 11.59 -1.21
C PRO A 50 7.06 10.84 -0.27
N VAL A 51 7.27 11.37 0.95
CA VAL A 51 8.10 10.74 1.97
C VAL A 51 7.50 9.41 2.45
N GLN A 52 6.17 9.32 2.58
CA GLN A 52 5.47 8.07 2.92
C GLN A 52 5.62 7.04 1.80
N LEU A 53 5.45 7.44 0.54
CA LEU A 53 5.61 6.54 -0.61
C LEU A 53 7.06 6.02 -0.75
N LEU A 54 8.05 6.88 -0.49
CA LEU A 54 9.45 6.45 -0.48
C LEU A 54 9.72 5.40 0.59
N TRP A 55 9.14 5.59 1.79
CA TRP A 55 9.25 4.62 2.87
C TRP A 55 8.58 3.28 2.55
N VAL A 56 7.39 3.31 1.94
CA VAL A 56 6.67 2.09 1.53
C VAL A 56 7.52 1.31 0.55
N ASN A 57 7.95 1.93 -0.56
CA ASN A 57 8.73 1.27 -1.60
C ASN A 57 10.08 0.73 -1.11
N LEU A 58 10.76 1.48 -0.24
CA LEU A 58 12.12 1.10 0.19
C LEU A 58 12.13 0.15 1.39
N VAL A 59 11.35 0.47 2.43
CA VAL A 59 11.45 -0.19 3.73
C VAL A 59 10.35 -1.22 3.93
N THR A 60 9.15 -0.95 3.42
CA THR A 60 8.00 -1.84 3.65
C THR A 60 7.94 -2.95 2.59
N ASP A 61 8.15 -2.61 1.32
CA ASP A 61 8.10 -3.54 0.19
C ASP A 61 9.44 -4.23 -0.11
N GLY A 62 10.55 -3.60 0.27
CA GLY A 62 11.89 -4.15 0.07
C GLY A 62 12.11 -5.53 0.70
N PRO A 63 11.79 -5.74 2.00
CA PRO A 63 11.96 -7.03 2.64
C PRO A 63 11.12 -8.14 2.01
N PRO A 64 9.79 -7.98 1.75
CA PRO A 64 9.01 -8.99 1.05
C PRO A 64 9.50 -9.27 -0.37
N ALA A 65 9.87 -8.24 -1.13
CA ALA A 65 10.44 -8.42 -2.47
C ALA A 65 11.72 -9.27 -2.43
N THR A 66 12.59 -9.04 -1.45
CA THR A 66 13.81 -9.84 -1.24
C THR A 66 13.47 -11.26 -0.83
N ALA A 67 12.47 -11.45 0.04
CA ALA A 67 12.04 -12.75 0.52
C ALA A 67 11.43 -13.63 -0.59
N LEU A 68 10.73 -13.04 -1.57
CA LEU A 68 10.25 -13.75 -2.77
C LEU A 68 11.41 -14.33 -3.60
N GLY A 69 12.61 -13.73 -3.52
CA GLY A 69 13.84 -14.28 -4.08
C GLY A 69 14.22 -15.66 -3.54
N PHE A 70 13.80 -15.97 -2.30
CA PHE A 70 14.07 -17.24 -1.61
C PHE A 70 12.90 -18.22 -1.66
N ASN A 71 11.98 -18.06 -2.62
CA ASN A 71 10.90 -19.03 -2.84
C ASN A 71 11.47 -20.42 -3.18
N PRO A 72 10.84 -21.50 -2.67
CA PRO A 72 11.28 -22.85 -2.98
C PRO A 72 11.09 -23.17 -4.46
N PRO A 73 12.01 -23.92 -5.10
CA PRO A 73 11.88 -24.28 -6.51
C PRO A 73 10.65 -25.14 -6.76
N ASP A 74 10.02 -24.95 -7.92
CA ASP A 74 8.95 -25.83 -8.39
C ASP A 74 9.46 -27.27 -8.58
N LYS A 75 8.65 -28.26 -8.17
CA LYS A 75 9.00 -29.69 -8.32
C LYS A 75 9.19 -30.11 -9.78
N ASP A 76 8.55 -29.40 -10.70
CA ASP A 76 8.56 -29.66 -12.15
C ASP A 76 9.53 -28.72 -12.90
N ILE A 77 10.43 -28.03 -12.19
CA ILE A 77 11.35 -27.06 -12.78
C ILE A 77 12.22 -27.69 -13.87
N MET A 78 12.71 -28.91 -13.67
CA MET A 78 13.58 -29.62 -14.63
C MET A 78 12.81 -30.33 -15.74
N THR A 79 11.50 -30.58 -15.58
CA THR A 79 10.67 -31.22 -16.61
C THR A 79 10.14 -30.22 -17.64
N LYS A 80 10.08 -28.93 -17.30
CA LYS A 80 9.74 -27.87 -18.25
C LYS A 80 10.87 -27.70 -19.29
N PRO A 81 10.57 -27.41 -20.57
CA PRO A 81 11.61 -27.11 -21.56
C PRO A 81 12.35 -25.80 -21.23
N PRO A 82 13.55 -25.57 -21.79
CA PRO A 82 14.26 -24.31 -21.63
C PRO A 82 13.41 -23.11 -22.10
N ARG A 83 13.44 -22.02 -21.33
CA ARG A 83 12.75 -20.76 -21.64
C ARG A 83 13.18 -20.23 -23.00
N ARG A 84 12.24 -19.65 -23.75
CA ARG A 84 12.59 -18.91 -24.97
C ARG A 84 13.19 -17.54 -24.63
N LYS A 85 14.08 -17.03 -25.47
CA LYS A 85 14.74 -15.73 -25.24
C LYS A 85 13.76 -14.54 -25.32
N ASP A 86 12.74 -14.68 -26.16
CA ASP A 86 11.72 -13.69 -26.48
C ASP A 86 10.45 -13.81 -25.64
N GLU A 87 10.48 -14.61 -24.56
CA GLU A 87 9.35 -14.66 -23.63
C GLU A 87 9.31 -13.41 -22.76
N ASP A 88 8.16 -12.73 -22.76
CA ASP A 88 7.93 -11.54 -21.94
C ASP A 88 7.96 -11.86 -20.45
N LEU A 89 8.46 -10.91 -19.64
CA LEU A 89 8.42 -11.01 -18.18
C LEU A 89 7.00 -10.87 -17.63
N LEU A 90 6.20 -10.04 -18.30
CA LEU A 90 4.80 -9.75 -18.00
C LEU A 90 3.96 -10.06 -19.24
N SER A 91 3.12 -11.09 -19.16
CA SER A 91 2.12 -11.32 -20.20
C SER A 91 1.00 -10.28 -20.10
N ASN A 92 0.29 -10.02 -21.20
CA ASN A 92 -0.85 -9.08 -21.21
C ASN A 92 -1.91 -9.42 -20.15
N TRP A 93 -2.14 -10.71 -19.90
CA TRP A 93 -3.08 -11.17 -18.88
C TRP A 93 -2.60 -10.83 -17.46
N VAL A 94 -1.32 -11.08 -17.18
CA VAL A 94 -0.71 -10.76 -15.89
C VAL A 94 -0.69 -9.24 -15.66
N MET A 95 -0.41 -8.46 -16.71
CA MET A 95 -0.49 -7.00 -16.66
C MET A 95 -1.91 -6.52 -16.36
N PHE A 96 -2.93 -7.08 -17.01
CA PHE A 96 -4.33 -6.75 -16.71
C PHE A 96 -4.71 -7.13 -15.27
N ARG A 97 -4.29 -8.30 -14.80
CA ARG A 97 -4.51 -8.73 -13.40
C ARG A 97 -3.93 -7.72 -12.41
N TYR A 98 -2.69 -7.30 -12.60
CA TYR A 98 -2.06 -6.33 -11.70
C TYR A 98 -2.62 -4.91 -11.86
N ALA A 99 -3.11 -4.53 -13.04
CA ALA A 99 -3.83 -3.28 -13.20
C ALA A 99 -5.14 -3.26 -12.38
N VAL A 100 -5.88 -4.37 -12.34
CA VAL A 100 -7.08 -4.51 -11.49
C VAL A 100 -6.74 -4.46 -10.01
N VAL A 101 -5.66 -5.15 -9.59
CA VAL A 101 -5.17 -5.09 -8.20
C VAL A 101 -4.73 -3.68 -7.83
N GLY A 102 -3.96 -2.99 -8.68
CA GLY A 102 -3.54 -1.62 -8.45
C GLY A 102 -4.70 -0.63 -8.42
N LEU A 103 -5.72 -0.82 -9.26
CA LEU A 103 -6.95 -0.03 -9.18
C LEU A 103 -7.68 -0.25 -7.85
N TYR A 104 -7.76 -1.49 -7.39
CA TYR A 104 -8.31 -1.82 -6.07
C TYR A 104 -7.53 -1.13 -4.94
N VAL A 105 -6.20 -1.20 -4.96
CA VAL A 105 -5.32 -0.54 -3.99
C VAL A 105 -5.61 0.96 -3.98
N GLY A 106 -5.59 1.62 -5.14
CA GLY A 106 -5.81 3.07 -5.25
C GLY A 106 -7.21 3.51 -4.82
N VAL A 107 -8.25 2.73 -5.11
CA VAL A 107 -9.61 3.02 -4.62
C VAL A 107 -9.70 2.80 -3.11
N ALA A 108 -9.06 1.77 -2.56
CA ALA A 108 -9.07 1.48 -1.14
C ALA A 108 -8.35 2.56 -0.32
N THR A 109 -7.18 3.03 -0.76
CA THR A 109 -6.39 4.07 -0.08
C THR A 109 -7.10 5.42 -0.10
N VAL A 110 -7.60 5.84 -1.27
CA VAL A 110 -8.36 7.10 -1.43
C VAL A 110 -9.71 7.01 -0.73
N GLY A 111 -10.35 5.84 -0.78
CA GLY A 111 -11.58 5.57 -0.06
C GLY A 111 -11.41 5.71 1.45
N ALA A 112 -10.36 5.12 2.02
CA ALA A 112 -10.05 5.25 3.45
C ALA A 112 -9.82 6.72 3.85
N PHE A 113 -9.12 7.50 3.03
CA PHE A 113 -8.94 8.93 3.22
C PHE A 113 -10.27 9.67 3.25
N ALA A 114 -11.11 9.46 2.22
CA ALA A 114 -12.38 10.13 2.07
C ALA A 114 -13.37 9.76 3.19
N ILE A 115 -13.43 8.48 3.58
CA ILE A 115 -14.30 7.98 4.64
C ILE A 115 -14.00 8.66 5.97
N TRP A 116 -12.73 8.85 6.33
CA TRP A 116 -12.37 9.55 7.58
C TRP A 116 -12.88 10.99 7.59
N PHE A 117 -12.90 11.67 6.44
CA PHE A 117 -13.43 13.04 6.35
C PHE A 117 -14.95 13.09 6.28
N THR A 118 -15.63 12.14 5.64
CA THR A 118 -17.06 12.26 5.33
C THR A 118 -17.97 11.50 6.29
N HIS A 119 -17.49 10.44 6.92
CA HIS A 119 -18.31 9.51 7.69
C HIS A 119 -17.80 9.34 9.12
N THR A 120 -18.73 9.45 10.06
CA THR A 120 -18.49 9.19 11.49
C THR A 120 -18.51 7.70 11.84
N SER A 121 -18.93 6.82 10.92
CA SER A 121 -18.90 5.38 11.10
C SER A 121 -18.65 4.66 9.78
N PHE A 122 -17.96 3.53 9.83
CA PHE A 122 -17.72 2.68 8.67
C PHE A 122 -17.83 1.21 9.06
N MET A 123 -18.68 0.45 8.36
CA MET A 123 -18.91 -0.99 8.59
C MET A 123 -19.16 -1.37 10.07
N GLY A 124 -19.91 -0.53 10.80
CA GLY A 124 -20.23 -0.77 12.21
C GLY A 124 -19.13 -0.38 13.20
N ILE A 125 -18.00 0.16 12.73
CA ILE A 125 -16.95 0.77 13.56
C ILE A 125 -17.25 2.26 13.68
N ASP A 126 -17.35 2.75 14.92
CA ASP A 126 -17.55 4.17 15.21
C ASP A 126 -16.23 4.92 15.11
N LEU A 127 -16.07 5.71 14.04
CA LEU A 127 -14.91 6.56 13.78
C LEU A 127 -15.00 7.90 14.53
N SER A 128 -16.16 8.23 15.13
CA SER A 128 -16.37 9.50 15.83
C SER A 128 -15.69 9.58 17.20
N GLN A 129 -15.07 8.49 17.68
CA GLN A 129 -14.35 8.48 18.95
C GLN A 129 -13.23 9.52 19.02
N ASP A 130 -12.67 9.92 17.88
CA ASP A 130 -11.66 10.96 17.81
C ASP A 130 -12.22 12.39 17.75
N GLY A 131 -13.54 12.53 17.64
CA GLY A 131 -14.24 13.80 17.62
C GLY A 131 -14.09 14.58 16.32
N HIS A 132 -13.64 13.95 15.22
CA HIS A 132 -13.52 14.62 13.93
C HIS A 132 -14.86 15.19 13.45
N THR A 133 -14.82 16.36 12.82
CA THR A 133 -16.00 16.96 12.20
C THR A 133 -16.17 16.42 10.78
N PRO A 134 -17.27 15.72 10.48
CA PRO A 134 -17.52 15.23 9.15
C PRO A 134 -17.76 16.40 8.19
N VAL A 135 -17.11 16.34 7.03
CA VAL A 135 -17.26 17.29 5.93
C VAL A 135 -18.01 16.65 4.78
N THR A 136 -18.71 17.44 3.98
CA THR A 136 -19.37 16.90 2.78
C THR A 136 -18.34 16.54 1.73
N PHE A 137 -18.57 15.50 0.93
CA PHE A 137 -17.67 15.13 -0.17
C PHE A 137 -17.35 16.32 -1.10
N LYS A 138 -18.35 17.16 -1.41
CA LYS A 138 -18.15 18.39 -2.20
C LYS A 138 -17.19 19.39 -1.55
N GLN A 139 -17.16 19.48 -0.22
CA GLN A 139 -16.18 20.30 0.48
C GLN A 139 -14.80 19.65 0.38
N LEU A 140 -14.70 18.33 0.54
CA LEU A 140 -13.43 17.63 0.42
C LEU A 140 -12.79 17.78 -0.98
N THR A 141 -13.57 17.70 -2.06
CA THR A 141 -13.06 17.83 -3.44
C THR A 141 -12.79 19.27 -3.89
N ASN A 142 -13.35 20.27 -3.19
CA ASN A 142 -13.17 21.70 -3.51
C ASN A 142 -12.43 22.42 -2.37
N TRP A 143 -11.60 21.70 -1.61
CA TRP A 143 -10.94 22.21 -0.42
C TRP A 143 -10.09 23.46 -0.69
N GLY A 144 -9.54 23.61 -1.91
CA GLY A 144 -8.81 24.82 -2.33
C GLY A 144 -9.64 26.11 -2.35
N GLU A 145 -10.97 26.00 -2.42
CA GLU A 145 -11.89 27.15 -2.32
C GLU A 145 -12.27 27.49 -0.87
N CYS A 146 -11.71 26.80 0.14
CA CYS A 146 -12.12 26.92 1.53
C CYS A 146 -12.11 28.36 2.06
N ALA A 147 -11.15 29.19 1.62
CA ALA A 147 -11.07 30.60 2.00
C ALA A 147 -12.32 31.43 1.60
N SER A 148 -13.08 30.98 0.61
CA SER A 148 -14.31 31.63 0.14
C SER A 148 -15.57 31.21 0.93
N TRP A 149 -15.49 30.13 1.71
CA TRP A 149 -16.66 29.55 2.36
C TRP A 149 -17.01 30.28 3.66
N LYS A 150 -18.18 30.93 3.68
CA LYS A 150 -18.68 31.64 4.88
C LYS A 150 -19.22 30.72 5.97
N ASN A 151 -19.55 29.47 5.63
CA ASN A 151 -20.26 28.53 6.52
C ASN A 151 -19.35 27.47 7.14
N PHE A 152 -18.07 27.42 6.78
CA PHE A 152 -17.15 26.40 7.28
C PHE A 152 -16.56 26.83 8.62
N LYS A 153 -16.86 26.09 9.67
CA LYS A 153 -16.39 26.39 11.05
C LYS A 153 -15.09 25.67 11.40
N GLY A 154 -14.52 24.92 10.45
CA GLY A 154 -13.33 24.10 10.66
C GLY A 154 -13.63 22.82 11.42
N GLY A 155 -12.58 22.16 11.87
CA GLY A 155 -12.66 20.84 12.49
C GLY A 155 -11.77 20.65 13.70
N LYS A 156 -12.16 19.71 14.56
CA LYS A 156 -11.41 19.32 15.74
C LYS A 156 -11.25 17.82 15.73
N PHE A 157 -10.13 17.29 16.18
CA PHE A 157 -9.97 15.85 16.41
C PHE A 157 -8.87 15.58 17.43
N THR A 158 -8.88 14.39 18.03
CA THR A 158 -7.86 13.95 18.97
C THR A 158 -7.02 12.84 18.35
N ALA A 159 -5.70 12.99 18.40
CA ALA A 159 -4.74 11.97 17.95
C ALA A 159 -3.59 11.87 18.96
N GLY A 160 -3.23 10.64 19.35
CA GLY A 160 -2.12 10.41 20.29
C GLY A 160 -2.28 11.07 21.67
N GLY A 161 -3.51 11.39 22.10
CA GLY A 161 -3.79 12.13 23.34
C GLY A 161 -3.68 13.65 23.21
N VAL A 162 -3.36 14.18 22.03
CA VAL A 162 -3.32 15.62 21.74
C VAL A 162 -4.58 16.03 20.98
N ALA A 163 -5.23 17.10 21.43
CA ALA A 163 -6.41 17.67 20.78
C ALA A 163 -6.00 18.74 19.77
N TYR A 164 -6.32 18.49 18.50
CA TYR A 164 -6.13 19.43 17.39
C TYR A 164 -7.44 20.18 17.15
N SER A 165 -7.36 21.51 17.02
CA SER A 165 -8.52 22.36 16.80
C SER A 165 -8.22 23.42 15.75
N TYR A 166 -8.75 23.22 14.56
CA TYR A 166 -8.65 24.13 13.43
C TYR A 166 -9.97 24.89 13.31
N THR A 167 -10.08 26.04 13.97
CA THR A 167 -11.33 26.83 14.02
C THR A 167 -11.07 28.32 13.78
N GLY A 168 -12.05 29.03 13.23
CA GLY A 168 -11.96 30.48 13.01
C GLY A 168 -11.12 30.81 11.76
N LYS A 169 -10.09 31.65 11.90
CA LYS A 169 -9.25 32.10 10.78
C LYS A 169 -8.43 30.97 10.14
N ASN A 170 -8.14 29.91 10.90
CA ASN A 170 -7.33 28.77 10.48
C ASN A 170 -8.21 27.53 10.23
N ALA A 171 -9.48 27.72 9.89
CA ALA A 171 -10.39 26.59 9.64
C ALA A 171 -9.94 25.74 8.45
N CYS A 172 -9.36 26.35 7.41
CA CYS A 172 -8.92 25.66 6.19
C CYS A 172 -7.70 24.76 6.40
N ASP A 173 -6.86 25.06 7.38
CA ASP A 173 -5.72 24.24 7.81
C ASP A 173 -6.16 22.82 8.23
N TYR A 174 -7.45 22.60 8.49
CA TYR A 174 -8.03 21.27 8.71
C TYR A 174 -7.78 20.31 7.53
N PHE A 175 -7.79 20.80 6.29
CA PHE A 175 -7.56 19.97 5.10
C PHE A 175 -6.07 19.80 4.76
N GLU A 176 -5.22 20.71 5.22
CA GLU A 176 -3.78 20.70 4.94
C GLU A 176 -2.98 20.04 6.07
N ALA A 177 -3.09 20.58 7.28
CA ALA A 177 -2.39 20.10 8.48
C ALA A 177 -3.23 19.10 9.30
N GLY A 178 -4.55 19.14 9.18
CA GLY A 178 -5.45 18.21 9.88
C GLY A 178 -5.59 16.83 9.22
N LYS A 179 -4.98 16.62 8.05
CA LYS A 179 -5.11 15.37 7.27
C LYS A 179 -4.22 14.22 7.77
N VAL A 180 -3.30 14.46 8.71
CA VAL A 180 -2.30 13.49 9.20
C VAL A 180 -2.93 12.13 9.51
N LYS A 181 -4.09 12.15 10.20
CA LYS A 181 -4.78 10.92 10.59
C LYS A 181 -5.40 10.18 9.41
N ALA A 182 -6.05 10.91 8.49
CA ALA A 182 -6.57 10.35 7.26
C ALA A 182 -5.44 9.75 6.39
N SER A 183 -4.33 10.47 6.25
CA SER A 183 -3.14 10.01 5.53
C SER A 183 -2.53 8.76 6.16
N THR A 184 -2.47 8.69 7.50
CA THR A 184 -1.98 7.50 8.23
C THR A 184 -2.90 6.30 8.04
N LEU A 185 -4.23 6.52 7.99
CA LEU A 185 -5.19 5.46 7.68
C LEU A 185 -5.00 4.94 6.25
N SER A 186 -4.86 5.83 5.27
CA SER A 186 -4.57 5.44 3.89
C SER A 186 -3.25 4.70 3.75
N LEU A 187 -2.20 5.16 4.43
CA LEU A 187 -0.90 4.48 4.47
C LEU A 187 -1.02 3.08 5.08
N THR A 188 -1.76 2.94 6.17
CA THR A 188 -2.00 1.63 6.81
C THR A 188 -2.75 0.68 5.90
N VAL A 189 -3.74 1.17 5.16
CA VAL A 189 -4.48 0.37 4.16
C VAL A 189 -3.55 -0.06 3.03
N LEU A 190 -2.71 0.85 2.52
CA LEU A 190 -1.71 0.54 1.48
C LEU A 190 -0.76 -0.57 1.95
N VAL A 191 -0.10 -0.38 3.09
CA VAL A 191 0.85 -1.36 3.66
C VAL A 191 0.17 -2.71 3.90
N ALA A 192 -1.04 -2.73 4.45
CA ALA A 192 -1.77 -3.96 4.68
C ALA A 192 -2.06 -4.71 3.36
N ILE A 193 -2.56 -4.01 2.34
CA ILE A 193 -2.86 -4.60 1.05
C ILE A 193 -1.59 -5.11 0.37
N GLU A 194 -0.46 -4.38 0.44
CA GLU A 194 0.80 -4.83 -0.14
C GLU A 194 1.33 -6.11 0.52
N MET A 195 1.17 -6.26 1.84
CA MET A 195 1.54 -7.51 2.51
C MET A 195 0.66 -8.69 2.04
N PHE A 196 -0.63 -8.47 1.76
CA PHE A 196 -1.47 -9.49 1.14
C PHE A 196 -1.11 -9.74 -0.33
N ASN A 197 -0.70 -8.70 -1.06
CA ASN A 197 -0.22 -8.81 -2.43
C ASN A 197 1.08 -9.61 -2.51
N ALA A 198 1.99 -9.44 -1.55
CA ALA A 198 3.22 -10.22 -1.43
C ALA A 198 2.93 -11.73 -1.25
N LEU A 199 1.90 -12.08 -0.49
CA LEU A 199 1.43 -13.47 -0.39
C LEU A 199 0.88 -14.01 -1.71
N ASN A 200 0.12 -13.19 -2.44
CA ASN A 200 -0.37 -13.57 -3.78
C ASN A 200 0.77 -13.69 -4.81
N ALA A 201 1.90 -13.02 -4.59
CA ALA A 201 3.09 -13.14 -5.43
C ALA A 201 3.90 -14.43 -5.17
N LEU A 202 3.55 -15.22 -4.14
CA LEU A 202 4.18 -16.51 -3.86
C LEU A 202 3.97 -17.53 -5.00
N SER A 203 2.88 -17.41 -5.75
CA SER A 203 2.59 -18.22 -6.91
C SER A 203 1.92 -17.43 -8.02
N GLU A 204 2.29 -17.68 -9.28
CA GLU A 204 1.64 -17.04 -10.43
C GLU A 204 0.25 -17.65 -10.68
N ASP A 205 0.17 -18.99 -10.69
CA ASP A 205 -1.04 -19.76 -11.07
C ASP A 205 -1.61 -20.60 -9.92
N GLY A 206 -0.80 -20.90 -8.91
CA GLY A 206 -1.19 -21.67 -7.74
C GLY A 206 -2.00 -20.83 -6.76
N SER A 207 -3.05 -21.40 -6.21
CA SER A 207 -3.77 -20.77 -5.10
C SER A 207 -2.98 -20.86 -3.80
N LEU A 208 -3.19 -19.92 -2.88
CA LEU A 208 -2.63 -19.96 -1.51
C LEU A 208 -2.99 -21.23 -0.74
N VAL A 209 -4.07 -21.93 -1.12
CA VAL A 209 -4.43 -23.24 -0.54
C VAL A 209 -3.46 -24.33 -0.98
N THR A 210 -3.01 -24.28 -2.24
CA THR A 210 -2.06 -25.25 -2.81
C THR A 210 -0.60 -24.92 -2.45
N MET A 211 -0.28 -23.63 -2.33
CA MET A 211 1.01 -23.13 -1.87
C MET A 211 0.81 -22.22 -0.67
N PRO A 212 0.78 -22.79 0.55
CA PRO A 212 0.49 -22.00 1.72
C PRO A 212 1.64 -21.06 2.10
N PRO A 213 1.36 -19.94 2.79
CA PRO A 213 2.34 -18.92 3.15
C PRO A 213 3.58 -19.45 3.89
N TRP A 214 3.43 -20.48 4.72
CA TRP A 214 4.52 -21.09 5.49
C TRP A 214 5.52 -21.90 4.64
N ARG A 215 5.29 -22.04 3.33
CA ARG A 215 6.28 -22.63 2.41
C ARG A 215 7.52 -21.74 2.25
N ASN A 216 7.36 -20.43 2.39
CA ASN A 216 8.47 -19.49 2.44
C ASN A 216 8.48 -18.78 3.82
N PRO A 217 9.21 -19.30 4.82
CA PRO A 217 9.27 -18.66 6.14
C PRO A 217 9.95 -17.29 6.09
N TYR A 218 10.85 -17.04 5.12
CA TYR A 218 11.48 -15.73 4.95
C TYR A 218 10.47 -14.66 4.57
N LEU A 219 9.44 -15.00 3.78
CA LEU A 219 8.38 -14.07 3.43
C LEU A 219 7.55 -13.66 4.66
N LEU A 220 7.24 -14.62 5.54
CA LEU A 220 6.53 -14.33 6.78
C LEU A 220 7.35 -13.43 7.72
N ILE A 221 8.65 -13.69 7.85
CA ILE A 221 9.56 -12.83 8.63
C ILE A 221 9.62 -11.43 8.02
N ALA A 222 9.75 -11.33 6.70
CA ALA A 222 9.76 -10.06 6.00
C ALA A 222 8.47 -9.25 6.24
N MET A 223 7.30 -9.89 6.14
CA MET A 223 6.02 -9.25 6.45
C MET A 223 5.94 -8.76 7.90
N LEU A 224 6.43 -9.56 8.86
CA LEU A 224 6.48 -9.16 10.26
C LEU A 224 7.39 -7.95 10.48
N VAL A 225 8.53 -7.90 9.80
CA VAL A 225 9.44 -6.75 9.81
C VAL A 225 8.76 -5.53 9.20
N SER A 226 8.08 -5.68 8.06
CA SER A 226 7.36 -4.59 7.39
C SER A 226 6.26 -4.02 8.28
N PHE A 227 5.39 -4.86 8.87
CA PHE A 227 4.38 -4.40 9.83
C PHE A 227 5.00 -3.80 11.09
N GLY A 228 6.08 -4.37 11.61
CA GLY A 228 6.80 -3.83 12.75
C GLY A 228 7.36 -2.43 12.47
N SER A 229 7.91 -2.22 11.27
CA SER A 229 8.39 -0.90 10.83
C SER A 229 7.25 0.10 10.68
N HIS A 230 6.08 -0.34 10.20
CA HIS A 230 4.88 0.48 10.10
C HIS A 230 4.35 0.91 11.48
N PHE A 231 4.35 0.01 12.46
CA PHE A 231 4.01 0.38 13.84
C PHE A 231 5.04 1.35 14.44
N LEU A 232 6.33 1.16 14.12
CA LEU A 232 7.38 2.06 14.59
C LEU A 232 7.15 3.49 14.11
N ILE A 233 6.82 3.71 12.83
CA ILE A 233 6.57 5.07 12.32
C ILE A 233 5.32 5.72 12.93
N MET A 234 4.31 4.94 13.29
CA MET A 234 3.07 5.46 13.88
C MET A 234 3.18 5.78 15.38
N TYR A 235 3.91 4.96 16.14
CA TYR A 235 3.95 5.07 17.60
C TYR A 235 5.17 5.82 18.14
N VAL A 236 6.24 5.95 17.37
CA VAL A 236 7.42 6.71 17.79
C VAL A 236 7.25 8.17 17.36
N PRO A 237 7.18 9.12 18.31
CA PRO A 237 6.82 10.51 18.02
C PRO A 237 7.77 11.21 17.05
N TYR A 238 9.07 10.89 17.11
CA TYR A 238 10.07 11.43 16.17
C TYR A 238 9.78 11.06 14.71
N PHE A 239 9.39 9.82 14.45
CA PHE A 239 9.06 9.39 13.09
C PHE A 239 7.67 9.91 12.69
N ALA A 240 6.70 9.90 13.60
CA ALA A 240 5.36 10.42 13.33
C ALA A 240 5.38 11.87 12.83
N GLU A 241 6.25 12.74 13.37
CA GLU A 241 6.40 14.14 12.93
C GLU A 241 7.02 14.29 11.53
N ILE A 242 7.93 13.39 11.14
CA ILE A 242 8.54 13.39 9.80
C ILE A 242 7.56 12.91 8.73
N PHE A 243 6.65 12.00 9.11
CA PHE A 243 5.68 11.37 8.22
C PHE A 243 4.27 11.98 8.31
N SER A 244 4.06 13.03 9.12
CA SER A 244 2.77 13.75 9.27
C SER A 244 2.56 14.84 8.23
#